data_AF-A0A382D7T8-F1
#
_entry.id   AF-A0A382D7T8-F1
#
_cell.length_a   1.000
_cell.length_b   1.000
_cell.length_c   1.000
_cell.angle_alpha   90.00
_cell.angle_beta   90.00
_cell.angle_gamma   90.00
#
_symmetry.space_group_name_H-M   'P 1'
#
loop_
_entity.id
_entity.type
_entity.pdbx_description
1 polymer ?
#
loop_
_entity_poly.entity_id
_entity_poly.type
_entity_poly.pdbx_seq_one_letter_code
_entity_poly.pdbx_strand_id
1 'polypeptide(L)'
;MANQDAAFGLRPLRTVGQQDDSTGMSSHWIDAADASAMYQGSLVKCPASSTGYIDISAAGDVLNVGALWGVFYNDPTTLKPTFKNYYPGSITPPGGKDIEAFVYDSPYQMFEVQSAASGASAQADIFMCCDIASNAGSTTNGVSSLESADSFSAQAQLKVIGVSRDPENDEIGAANVNWRVMVNEHLFGSGSAGGA
;
A
#
# COMPACT_ATOMS: atom_id res chain seq x y z
N MET A 1 0.61 -16.84 21.09
CA MET A 1 2.07 -16.59 21.14
C MET A 1 2.19 -15.11 20.92
N ALA A 2 3.02 -14.39 21.69
CA ALA A 2 3.11 -12.95 21.51
C ALA A 2 3.45 -12.60 20.06
N ASN A 3 2.68 -11.68 19.49
CA ASN A 3 2.84 -11.21 18.12
C ASN A 3 4.25 -10.62 17.91
N GLN A 4 4.82 -10.87 16.74
CA GLN A 4 6.14 -10.36 16.36
C GLN A 4 6.05 -8.97 15.72
N ASP A 5 6.98 -8.07 16.06
CA ASP A 5 7.13 -6.79 15.37
C ASP A 5 7.99 -7.00 14.11
N ALA A 6 7.36 -6.95 12.94
CA ALA A 6 7.96 -7.31 11.67
C ALA A 6 7.15 -6.75 10.47
N ALA A 7 6.98 -5.42 10.42
CA ALA A 7 6.17 -4.78 9.38
C ALA A 7 6.64 -5.12 7.95
N PHE A 8 5.68 -5.34 7.06
CA PHE A 8 5.91 -5.81 5.67
C PHE A 8 5.05 -5.09 4.62
N GLY A 9 4.36 -4.01 5.01
CA GLY A 9 3.44 -3.29 4.15
C GLY A 9 2.20 -4.07 3.74
N LEU A 10 1.54 -3.62 2.67
CA LEU A 10 0.34 -4.26 2.14
C LEU A 10 0.70 -5.50 1.33
N ARG A 11 0.62 -6.68 1.97
CA ARG A 11 0.86 -7.98 1.31
C ARG A 11 -0.44 -8.50 0.69
N PRO A 12 -0.52 -8.72 -0.62
CA PRO A 12 -1.75 -9.22 -1.25
C PRO A 12 -2.09 -10.61 -0.72
N LEU A 13 -3.38 -10.83 -0.40
CA LEU A 13 -3.90 -12.12 0.05
C LEU A 13 -4.78 -12.78 -1.00
N ARG A 14 -5.93 -12.15 -1.29
CA ARG A 14 -6.92 -12.63 -2.25
C ARG A 14 -7.90 -11.53 -2.64
N THR A 15 -8.62 -11.71 -3.73
CA THR A 15 -9.80 -10.90 -4.00
C THR A 15 -10.98 -11.29 -3.09
N VAL A 16 -11.73 -10.30 -2.60
CA VAL A 16 -12.99 -10.50 -1.88
C VAL A 16 -14.09 -10.93 -2.86
N GLY A 17 -14.90 -11.90 -2.44
CA GLY A 17 -15.97 -12.51 -3.25
C GLY A 17 -15.59 -13.89 -3.81
N GLN A 18 -16.25 -14.26 -4.92
CA GLN A 18 -16.03 -15.49 -5.70
C GLN A 18 -15.49 -15.19 -7.11
N GLN A 19 -14.93 -13.99 -7.31
CA GLN A 19 -14.29 -13.63 -8.56
C GLN A 19 -12.87 -14.22 -8.64
N ASP A 20 -12.31 -14.24 -9.84
CA ASP A 20 -10.94 -14.69 -10.07
C ASP A 20 -9.95 -13.84 -9.26
N ASP A 21 -8.99 -14.53 -8.65
CA ASP A 21 -7.98 -13.91 -7.80
C ASP A 21 -6.76 -13.51 -8.63
N SER A 22 -6.89 -12.41 -9.38
CA SER A 22 -5.83 -11.88 -10.25
C SER A 22 -5.07 -10.71 -9.64
N THR A 23 -5.42 -10.30 -8.42
CA THR A 23 -5.03 -9.03 -7.77
C THR A 23 -5.44 -7.73 -8.47
N GLY A 24 -5.92 -7.83 -9.73
CA GLY A 24 -6.23 -6.68 -10.58
C GLY A 24 -5.04 -5.72 -10.67
N MET A 25 -3.93 -6.17 -11.25
CA MET A 25 -2.75 -5.34 -11.42
C MET A 25 -2.86 -4.51 -12.70
N SER A 26 -2.68 -3.19 -12.59
CA SER A 26 -2.63 -2.27 -13.73
C SER A 26 -1.35 -1.43 -13.69
N SER A 27 -1.01 -0.79 -14.82
CA SER A 27 0.10 0.16 -14.88
C SER A 27 -0.37 1.61 -14.74
N HIS A 28 0.47 2.38 -14.05
CA HIS A 28 0.35 3.82 -13.78
C HIS A 28 1.69 4.49 -14.03
N TRP A 29 1.74 5.81 -13.94
CA TRP A 29 2.97 6.59 -14.16
C TRP A 29 3.43 7.28 -12.88
N ILE A 30 4.74 7.32 -12.68
CA ILE A 30 5.42 8.19 -11.72
C ILE A 30 6.17 9.25 -12.52
N ASP A 31 6.04 10.52 -12.12
CA ASP A 31 6.69 11.64 -12.79
C ASP A 31 8.22 11.47 -12.78
N ALA A 32 8.88 11.90 -13.84
CA ALA A 32 10.33 11.88 -13.90
C ALA A 32 10.92 12.74 -12.77
N ALA A 33 11.92 12.20 -12.08
CA ALA A 33 12.58 12.83 -10.94
C ALA A 33 11.72 12.98 -9.66
N ASP A 34 10.53 12.34 -9.57
CA ASP A 34 9.76 12.31 -8.34
C ASP A 34 10.63 11.85 -7.15
N ALA A 35 10.61 12.60 -6.04
CA ALA A 35 11.56 12.37 -4.94
C ALA A 35 11.10 11.27 -3.97
N SER A 36 9.83 10.88 -3.99
CA SER A 36 9.22 9.98 -3.03
C SER A 36 9.61 8.54 -3.33
N ALA A 37 10.41 7.92 -2.47
CA ALA A 37 10.68 6.49 -2.59
C ALA A 37 9.40 5.68 -2.29
N MET A 38 9.15 4.63 -3.08
CA MET A 38 7.96 3.77 -2.92
C MET A 38 8.41 2.32 -2.99
N TYR A 39 7.96 1.47 -2.07
CA TYR A 39 8.43 0.10 -1.93
C TYR A 39 7.34 -0.90 -2.25
N GLN A 40 7.69 -2.16 -2.50
CA GLN A 40 6.71 -3.22 -2.70
C GLN A 40 5.81 -3.32 -1.45
N GLY A 41 4.50 -3.17 -1.65
CA GLY A 41 3.51 -3.11 -0.57
C GLY A 41 3.25 -1.70 -0.02
N SER A 42 3.91 -0.65 -0.53
CA SER A 42 3.58 0.74 -0.18
C SER A 42 2.20 1.11 -0.73
N LEU A 43 1.39 1.79 0.09
CA LEU A 43 0.14 2.39 -0.36
C LEU A 43 0.47 3.59 -1.24
N VAL A 44 -0.05 3.61 -2.46
CA VAL A 44 0.10 4.73 -3.40
C VAL A 44 -1.25 5.40 -3.62
N LYS A 45 -1.22 6.68 -3.99
CA LYS A 45 -2.41 7.51 -4.21
C LYS A 45 -2.32 8.27 -5.54
N CYS A 46 -3.46 8.78 -5.99
CA CYS A 46 -3.49 9.89 -6.94
C CYS A 46 -3.30 11.20 -6.16
N PRO A 47 -2.26 12.00 -6.43
CA PRO A 47 -2.05 13.28 -5.76
C PRO A 47 -3.23 14.24 -6.02
N ALA A 48 -3.55 15.04 -5.01
CA ALA A 48 -4.61 16.05 -5.10
C ALA A 48 -4.35 17.14 -6.16
N SER A 49 -3.11 17.26 -6.66
CA SER A 49 -2.72 18.21 -7.71
C SER A 49 -3.10 17.76 -9.14
N SER A 50 -3.79 16.63 -9.29
CA SER A 50 -4.29 16.13 -10.59
C SER A 50 -3.22 16.07 -11.68
N THR A 51 -2.04 15.59 -11.32
CA THR A 51 -0.88 15.51 -12.24
C THR A 51 -0.98 14.36 -13.23
N GLY A 52 -1.89 13.41 -13.02
CA GLY A 52 -2.00 12.18 -13.81
C GLY A 52 -0.97 11.12 -13.44
N TYR A 53 -0.20 11.36 -12.38
CA TYR A 53 0.80 10.44 -11.83
C TYR A 53 0.32 9.85 -10.49
N ILE A 54 0.93 8.75 -10.06
CA ILE A 54 0.80 8.26 -8.69
C ILE A 54 1.96 8.79 -7.83
N ASP A 55 1.71 8.89 -6.53
CA ASP A 55 2.74 9.21 -5.51
C ASP A 55 2.48 8.34 -4.27
N ILE A 56 3.44 8.33 -3.34
CA ILE A 56 3.29 7.65 -2.06
C ILE A 56 2.15 8.27 -1.24
N SER A 57 1.36 7.43 -0.58
CA SER A 57 0.32 7.88 0.34
C SER A 57 0.90 8.16 1.74
N ALA A 58 0.45 9.22 2.38
CA ALA A 58 0.69 9.53 3.78
C ALA A 58 -0.57 9.29 4.62
N ALA A 59 -0.45 9.31 5.95
CA ALA A 59 -1.58 9.14 6.85
C ALA A 59 -2.70 10.17 6.58
N GLY A 60 -3.93 9.70 6.44
CA GLY A 60 -5.11 10.53 6.17
C GLY A 60 -5.24 11.03 4.73
N ASP A 61 -4.33 10.64 3.83
CA ASP A 61 -4.51 10.92 2.41
C ASP A 61 -5.64 10.08 1.81
N VAL A 62 -6.45 10.74 0.99
CA VAL A 62 -7.55 10.15 0.22
C VAL A 62 -7.10 9.76 -1.19
N LEU A 63 -8.01 9.20 -1.99
CA LEU A 63 -7.78 8.80 -3.39
C LEU A 63 -6.64 7.78 -3.53
N ASN A 64 -6.59 6.84 -2.59
CA ASN A 64 -5.63 5.75 -2.58
C ASN A 64 -5.90 4.82 -3.76
N VAL A 65 -4.86 4.41 -4.47
CA VAL A 65 -4.97 3.58 -5.68
C VAL A 65 -4.78 2.11 -5.34
N GLY A 66 -3.85 1.78 -4.46
CA GLY A 66 -3.54 0.40 -4.13
C GLY A 66 -2.12 0.20 -3.62
N ALA A 67 -1.63 -1.03 -3.67
CA ALA A 67 -0.29 -1.38 -3.22
C ALA A 67 0.69 -1.47 -4.40
N LEU A 68 1.83 -0.78 -4.33
CA LEU A 68 2.87 -0.88 -5.36
C LEU A 68 3.44 -2.31 -5.40
N TRP A 69 3.59 -2.86 -6.61
CA TRP A 69 4.31 -4.12 -6.83
C TRP A 69 5.76 -3.89 -7.29
N GLY A 70 5.97 -2.91 -8.15
CA GLY A 70 7.28 -2.55 -8.69
C GLY A 70 7.19 -1.51 -9.80
N VAL A 71 8.35 -1.15 -10.34
CA VAL A 71 8.50 -0.15 -11.41
C VAL A 71 9.38 -0.67 -12.54
N PHE A 72 9.15 -0.12 -13.74
CA PHE A 72 9.94 -0.38 -14.92
C PHE A 72 10.33 0.92 -15.60
N TYR A 73 11.63 1.07 -15.89
CA TYR A 73 12.17 2.26 -16.56
C TYR A 73 13.50 1.94 -17.23
N ASN A 74 13.97 2.84 -18.11
CA ASN A 74 15.34 2.78 -18.62
C ASN A 74 16.27 3.45 -17.61
N ASP A 75 17.15 2.68 -16.98
CA ASP A 75 18.03 3.20 -15.94
C ASP A 75 19.02 4.22 -16.51
N PRO A 76 19.13 5.43 -15.93
CA PRO A 76 19.92 6.51 -16.51
C PRO A 76 21.44 6.28 -16.40
N THR A 77 21.88 5.35 -15.56
CA THR A 77 23.30 5.02 -15.41
C THR A 77 23.69 3.91 -16.38
N THR A 78 22.90 2.83 -16.42
CA THR A 78 23.22 1.65 -17.25
C THR A 78 22.68 1.74 -18.68
N LEU A 79 21.74 2.66 -18.93
CA LEU A 79 21.02 2.86 -20.19
C LEU A 79 20.25 1.62 -20.66
N LYS A 80 19.80 0.78 -19.72
CA LYS A 80 19.08 -0.47 -20.00
C LYS A 80 17.68 -0.46 -19.38
N PRO A 81 16.70 -1.14 -20.02
CA PRO A 81 15.42 -1.42 -19.39
C PRO A 81 15.63 -2.20 -18.10
N THR A 82 15.07 -1.69 -17.01
CA THR A 82 15.28 -2.16 -15.65
C THR A 82 13.95 -2.27 -14.94
N PHE A 83 13.68 -3.46 -14.41
CA PHE A 83 12.62 -3.65 -13.43
C PHE A 83 13.23 -3.56 -12.02
N LYS A 84 12.54 -2.88 -11.11
CA LYS A 84 12.81 -2.92 -9.66
C LYS A 84 11.50 -3.14 -8.92
N ASN A 85 11.55 -3.89 -7.83
CA ASN A 85 10.39 -4.03 -6.94
C ASN A 85 10.11 -2.78 -6.09
N TYR A 86 10.92 -1.74 -6.20
CA TYR A 86 10.71 -0.45 -5.56
C TYR A 86 11.18 0.70 -6.45
N TYR A 87 10.57 1.86 -6.27
CA TYR A 87 11.04 3.12 -6.81
C TYR A 87 12.00 3.77 -5.81
N PRO A 88 13.28 4.00 -6.17
CA PRO A 88 14.27 4.56 -5.24
C PRO A 88 14.12 6.07 -5.01
N GLY A 89 13.24 6.76 -5.74
CA GLY A 89 13.19 8.22 -5.75
C GLY A 89 14.23 8.84 -6.69
N SER A 90 13.93 10.06 -7.14
CA SER A 90 14.79 10.95 -7.93
C SER A 90 15.39 10.32 -9.20
N ILE A 91 14.65 9.42 -9.86
CA ILE A 91 15.13 8.81 -11.11
C ILE A 91 14.64 9.64 -12.28
N THR A 92 15.57 10.06 -13.14
CA THR A 92 15.25 10.69 -14.43
C THR A 92 15.74 9.79 -15.56
N PRO A 93 14.88 8.94 -16.14
CA PRO A 93 15.22 8.12 -17.30
C PRO A 93 15.73 8.95 -18.49
N PRO A 94 16.54 8.36 -19.39
CA PRO A 94 17.05 9.06 -20.57
C PRO A 94 15.94 9.72 -21.40
N GLY A 95 16.12 11.00 -21.70
CA GLY A 95 15.11 11.81 -22.40
C GLY A 95 14.01 12.37 -21.50
N GLY A 96 14.14 12.28 -20.17
CA GLY A 96 13.16 12.81 -19.22
C GLY A 96 11.83 12.06 -19.25
N LYS A 97 11.87 10.75 -19.50
CA LYS A 97 10.67 9.92 -19.58
C LYS A 97 10.18 9.54 -18.19
N ASP A 98 8.88 9.43 -18.04
CA ASP A 98 8.23 8.97 -16.82
C ASP A 98 8.52 7.49 -16.54
N ILE A 99 8.27 7.07 -15.31
CA ILE A 99 8.52 5.73 -14.82
C ILE A 99 7.20 4.97 -14.81
N GLU A 100 7.18 3.77 -15.40
CA GLU A 100 6.00 2.90 -15.34
C GLU A 100 5.97 2.20 -13.97
N ALA A 101 4.82 2.24 -13.29
CA ALA A 101 4.60 1.63 -11.99
C ALA A 101 3.45 0.64 -12.07
N PHE A 102 3.64 -0.55 -11.48
CA PHE A 102 2.62 -1.59 -11.42
C PHE A 102 2.00 -1.61 -10.02
N VAL A 103 0.68 -1.53 -9.95
CA VAL A 103 -0.07 -1.40 -8.70
C VAL A 103 -1.15 -2.46 -8.64
N TYR A 104 -1.30 -3.11 -7.49
CA TYR A 104 -2.48 -3.92 -7.17
C TYR A 104 -3.63 -2.98 -6.81
N ASP A 105 -4.44 -2.65 -7.81
CA ASP A 105 -5.39 -1.53 -7.76
C ASP A 105 -6.86 -1.96 -7.86
N SER A 106 -7.14 -3.25 -7.72
CA SER A 106 -8.51 -3.72 -7.55
C SER A 106 -9.08 -3.25 -6.21
N PRO A 107 -10.25 -2.56 -6.19
CA PRO A 107 -10.96 -2.20 -4.96
C PRO A 107 -11.39 -3.41 -4.11
N TYR A 108 -11.36 -4.60 -4.69
CA TYR A 108 -11.72 -5.85 -4.00
C TYR A 108 -10.49 -6.62 -3.51
N GLN A 109 -9.27 -6.11 -3.71
CA GLN A 109 -8.06 -6.77 -3.24
C GLN A 109 -7.98 -6.72 -1.71
N MET A 110 -7.88 -7.89 -1.09
CA MET A 110 -7.57 -8.01 0.34
C MET A 110 -6.06 -8.02 0.53
N PHE A 111 -5.59 -7.23 1.48
CA PHE A 111 -4.20 -7.21 1.92
C PHE A 111 -4.09 -7.71 3.35
N GLU A 112 -2.92 -8.21 3.69
CA GLU A 112 -2.46 -8.33 5.06
C GLU A 112 -1.59 -7.13 5.38
N VAL A 113 -1.68 -6.63 6.61
CA VAL A 113 -0.87 -5.53 7.13
C VAL A 113 -0.67 -5.70 8.63
N GLN A 114 0.49 -5.29 9.15
CA GLN A 114 0.73 -5.25 10.59
C GLN A 114 0.13 -3.98 11.21
N SER A 115 -0.39 -4.10 12.42
CA SER A 115 -0.76 -2.95 13.27
C SER A 115 0.45 -2.36 13.95
N ALA A 116 0.62 -1.04 13.92
CA ALA A 116 1.61 -0.30 14.72
C ALA A 116 1.21 -0.15 16.20
N ALA A 117 0.25 -0.97 16.67
CA ALA A 117 -0.24 -0.94 18.03
C ALA A 117 0.86 -1.31 19.02
N SER A 118 1.28 -0.37 19.87
CA SER A 118 2.13 -0.68 21.04
C SER A 118 1.35 -1.35 22.17
N GLY A 119 0.01 -1.32 22.10
CA GLY A 119 -0.91 -1.87 23.09
C GLY A 119 -1.83 -2.94 22.50
N ALA A 120 -2.89 -3.28 23.23
CA ALA A 120 -3.80 -4.34 22.84
C ALA A 120 -4.76 -3.91 21.71
N SER A 121 -4.62 -4.51 20.53
CA SER A 121 -5.66 -4.46 19.49
C SER A 121 -6.92 -5.22 19.91
N ALA A 122 -8.10 -4.76 19.52
CA ALA A 122 -9.38 -5.24 20.00
C ALA A 122 -10.23 -5.95 18.92
N GLN A 123 -11.07 -6.89 19.37
CA GLN A 123 -12.07 -7.54 18.51
C GLN A 123 -13.05 -6.54 17.86
N ALA A 124 -13.28 -5.40 18.52
CA ALA A 124 -14.16 -4.33 18.06
C ALA A 124 -13.59 -3.50 16.90
N ASP A 125 -12.31 -3.65 16.59
CA ASP A 125 -11.63 -2.93 15.50
C ASP A 125 -12.00 -3.51 14.12
N ILE A 126 -12.54 -4.73 14.09
CA ILE A 126 -13.02 -5.36 12.87
C ILE A 126 -14.24 -4.59 12.35
N PHE A 127 -14.23 -4.29 11.05
CA PHE A 127 -15.19 -3.45 10.33
C PHE A 127 -15.10 -1.95 10.64
N MET A 128 -14.15 -1.52 11.47
CA MET A 128 -13.74 -0.12 11.55
C MET A 128 -12.73 0.20 10.45
N CYS A 129 -12.45 1.49 10.27
CA CYS A 129 -11.38 1.96 9.39
C CYS A 129 -10.24 2.55 10.22
N CYS A 130 -9.02 2.47 9.70
CA CYS A 130 -7.85 3.14 10.25
C CYS A 130 -6.98 3.69 9.13
N ASP A 131 -6.20 4.73 9.44
CA ASP A 131 -5.18 5.24 8.54
C ASP A 131 -3.94 4.33 8.57
N ILE A 132 -3.03 4.54 7.61
CA ILE A 132 -1.68 4.00 7.76
C ILE A 132 -0.91 4.80 8.81
N ALA A 133 -0.11 4.13 9.63
CA ALA A 133 0.78 4.77 10.60
C ALA A 133 2.10 5.23 9.96
N SER A 134 2.57 4.46 8.99
CA SER A 134 3.84 4.65 8.30
C SER A 134 3.73 4.11 6.87
N ASN A 135 4.60 4.58 5.97
CA ASN A 135 4.69 4.07 4.61
C ASN A 135 6.14 4.04 4.11
N ALA A 136 7.06 3.63 4.98
CA ALA A 136 8.48 3.53 4.66
C ALA A 136 8.81 2.16 4.03
N GLY A 137 10.10 1.87 3.89
CA GLY A 137 10.58 0.56 3.43
C GLY A 137 12.10 0.47 3.40
N SER A 138 12.61 -0.65 2.89
CA SER A 138 14.03 -0.95 2.86
C SER A 138 14.54 -1.03 1.42
N THR A 139 15.61 -0.30 1.11
CA THR A 139 16.29 -0.40 -0.19
C THR A 139 17.07 -1.72 -0.34
N THR A 140 17.30 -2.44 0.76
CA THR A 140 18.04 -3.72 0.75
C THR A 140 17.21 -4.83 0.11
N ASN A 141 15.91 -4.89 0.41
CA ASN A 141 15.00 -5.91 -0.14
C ASN A 141 13.90 -5.32 -1.03
N GLY A 142 13.73 -4.00 -1.06
CA GLY A 142 12.69 -3.30 -1.82
C GLY A 142 11.28 -3.45 -1.24
N VAL A 143 11.14 -3.89 0.02
CA VAL A 143 9.85 -4.17 0.66
C VAL A 143 9.47 -3.02 1.59
N SER A 144 8.19 -2.66 1.58
CA SER A 144 7.62 -1.65 2.46
C SER A 144 7.59 -2.14 3.91
N SER A 145 7.73 -1.21 4.84
CA SER A 145 7.47 -1.40 6.27
C SER A 145 6.19 -0.66 6.69
N LEU A 146 5.24 -0.47 5.75
CA LEU A 146 3.95 0.16 6.04
C LEU A 146 3.22 -0.62 7.13
N GLU A 147 2.61 0.12 8.04
CA GLU A 147 1.77 -0.40 9.11
C GLU A 147 0.43 0.34 9.13
N SER A 148 -0.60 -0.33 9.62
CA SER A 148 -1.87 0.30 9.98
C SER A 148 -1.77 0.98 11.33
N ALA A 149 -2.46 2.11 11.51
CA ALA A 149 -2.55 2.78 12.81
C ALA A 149 -3.52 2.06 13.74
N ASP A 150 -3.27 2.16 15.05
CA ASP A 150 -4.15 1.69 16.12
C ASP A 150 -5.15 2.79 16.57
N SER A 151 -5.62 3.56 15.58
CA SER A 151 -6.61 4.62 15.77
C SER A 151 -7.73 4.42 14.76
N PHE A 152 -8.91 4.06 15.27
CA PHE A 152 -10.04 3.64 14.45
C PHE A 152 -11.11 4.72 14.33
N SER A 153 -11.72 4.80 13.15
CA SER A 153 -12.78 5.73 12.79
C SER A 153 -13.81 5.08 11.86
N ALA A 154 -14.88 5.81 11.53
CA ALA A 154 -15.87 5.36 10.55
C ALA A 154 -15.36 5.45 9.10
N GLN A 155 -14.37 6.31 8.83
CA GLN A 155 -13.81 6.56 7.51
C GLN A 155 -12.33 6.91 7.65
N ALA A 156 -11.50 6.10 7.02
CA ALA A 156 -10.04 6.24 6.94
C ALA A 156 -9.53 5.38 5.77
N GLN A 157 -8.22 5.32 5.57
CA GLN A 157 -7.59 4.72 4.40
C GLN A 157 -7.83 3.21 4.26
N LEU A 158 -7.76 2.45 5.36
CA LEU A 158 -7.87 0.99 5.39
C LEU A 158 -9.13 0.58 6.14
N LYS A 159 -9.85 -0.42 5.61
CA LYS A 159 -10.98 -1.07 6.28
C LYS A 159 -10.57 -2.44 6.78
N VAL A 160 -10.70 -2.69 8.08
CA VAL A 160 -10.38 -3.98 8.68
C VAL A 160 -11.51 -4.97 8.39
N ILE A 161 -11.17 -6.10 7.78
CA ILE A 161 -12.10 -7.21 7.49
C ILE A 161 -12.01 -8.30 8.56
N GLY A 162 -10.84 -8.42 9.20
CA GLY A 162 -10.65 -9.23 10.38
C GLY A 162 -9.19 -9.55 10.65
N VAL A 163 -8.91 -10.31 11.70
CA VAL A 163 -7.55 -10.75 12.04
C VAL A 163 -6.97 -11.64 10.95
N SER A 164 -5.65 -11.59 10.75
CA SER A 164 -4.91 -12.53 9.91
C SER A 164 -5.14 -13.99 10.30
N ARG A 165 -4.70 -14.89 9.41
CA ARG A 165 -4.64 -16.34 9.66
C ARG A 165 -3.20 -16.80 9.94
N ASP A 166 -2.29 -15.85 10.11
CA ASP A 166 -0.91 -16.10 10.50
C ASP A 166 -0.83 -16.34 12.02
N PRO A 167 -0.58 -17.58 12.48
CA PRO A 167 -0.56 -17.91 13.91
C PRO A 167 0.59 -17.24 14.68
N GLU A 168 1.53 -16.60 13.98
CA GLU A 168 2.61 -15.82 14.61
C GLU A 168 2.16 -14.40 15.00
N ASN A 169 1.05 -13.90 14.44
CA ASN A 169 0.60 -12.51 14.58
C ASN A 169 -0.94 -12.36 14.62
N ASP A 170 -1.67 -13.37 15.11
CA ASP A 170 -3.14 -13.37 15.18
C ASP A 170 -3.71 -13.22 16.61
N GLU A 171 -2.88 -12.91 17.61
CA GLU A 171 -3.32 -12.80 19.00
C GLU A 171 -3.99 -11.44 19.26
N ILE A 172 -5.34 -11.41 19.18
CA ILE A 172 -6.14 -10.25 19.63
C ILE A 172 -5.89 -9.99 21.12
N GLY A 173 -5.81 -8.72 21.50
CA GLY A 173 -5.51 -8.30 22.87
C GLY A 173 -4.02 -8.05 23.12
N ALA A 174 -3.19 -8.19 22.08
CA ALA A 174 -1.76 -7.89 22.10
C ALA A 174 -1.40 -6.82 21.05
N ALA A 175 -0.16 -6.33 21.14
CA ALA A 175 0.48 -5.46 20.15
C ALA A 175 0.67 -6.17 18.81
N ASN A 176 0.93 -5.42 17.73
CA ASN A 176 1.43 -5.97 16.45
C ASN A 176 0.56 -7.07 15.81
N VAL A 177 -0.76 -7.03 16.01
CA VAL A 177 -1.70 -7.93 15.32
C VAL A 177 -1.62 -7.67 13.82
N ASN A 178 -1.60 -8.74 13.02
CA ASN A 178 -1.78 -8.64 11.59
C ASN A 178 -3.27 -8.58 11.26
N TRP A 179 -3.66 -7.58 10.49
CA TRP A 179 -5.01 -7.39 9.99
C TRP A 179 -5.13 -7.82 8.54
N ARG A 180 -6.29 -8.36 8.18
CA ARG A 180 -6.77 -8.44 6.82
C ARG A 180 -7.56 -7.18 6.52
N VAL A 181 -7.14 -6.42 5.52
CA VAL A 181 -7.69 -5.11 5.18
C VAL A 181 -8.07 -5.02 3.70
N MET A 182 -8.94 -4.07 3.37
CA MET A 182 -9.10 -3.51 2.03
C MET A 182 -8.81 -2.02 2.08
N VAL A 183 -8.37 -1.44 0.96
CA VAL A 183 -8.31 0.02 0.84
C VAL A 183 -9.75 0.54 0.76
N ASN A 184 -10.12 1.47 1.65
CA ASN A 184 -11.47 2.00 1.78
C ASN A 184 -11.65 3.28 0.95
N GLU A 185 -10.77 4.26 1.12
CA GLU A 185 -10.75 5.50 0.33
C GLU A 185 -10.09 5.27 -1.03
N HIS A 186 -10.56 4.23 -1.71
CA HIS A 186 -10.00 3.71 -2.94
C HIS A 186 -10.50 4.51 -4.14
N LEU A 187 -9.60 5.02 -5.00
CA LEU A 187 -9.94 5.83 -6.17
C LEU A 187 -10.93 5.12 -7.12
N PHE A 188 -10.67 3.85 -7.44
CA PHE A 188 -11.56 3.03 -8.28
C PHE A 188 -12.75 2.40 -7.53
N GLY A 189 -12.90 2.71 -6.23
CA GLY A 189 -14.02 2.27 -5.42
C GLY A 189 -15.34 2.92 -5.84
N SER A 190 -16.46 2.25 -5.57
CA SER A 190 -17.78 2.79 -5.86
C SER A 190 -18.07 4.05 -5.04
N GLY A 191 -18.46 5.13 -5.69
CA GLY A 191 -18.81 6.39 -5.02
C GLY A 191 -17.61 7.24 -4.61
N SER A 192 -16.39 6.86 -5.00
CA SER A 192 -15.21 7.70 -4.85
C SER A 192 -15.21 8.82 -5.88
N ALA A 193 -14.98 10.06 -5.43
CA ALA A 193 -14.72 11.18 -6.33
C ALA A 193 -13.34 11.00 -7.00
N GLY A 194 -13.16 11.59 -8.19
CA GLY A 194 -11.85 11.68 -8.83
C GLY A 194 -10.99 12.81 -8.22
N GLY A 195 -9.73 12.92 -8.69
CA GLY A 195 -8.91 14.10 -8.44
C GLY A 195 -9.53 15.35 -9.07
N ALA A 196 -9.36 16.51 -8.43
CA ALA A 196 -9.87 17.82 -8.86
C ALA A 196 -8.76 18.70 -9.44
#